data_AF-A0AA97HEM8-F1
#
_entry.id   AF-A0AA97HEM8-F1
#
_cell.length_a   1.000
_cell.length_b   1.000
_cell.length_c   1.000
_cell.angle_alpha   90.00
_cell.angle_beta   90.00
_cell.angle_gamma   90.00
#
_symmetry.space_group_name_H-M   'P 1'
#
loop_
_entity.id
_entity.type
_entity.pdbx_description
1 polymer ?
#
loop_
_entity_poly.entity_id
_entity_poly.type
_entity_poly.pdbx_seq_one_letter_code
_entity_poly.pdbx_strand_id
1 'polypeptide(L)'
;MINKLVAVCVFSILFGFQAVAVQAEDSVESRIEHLLEGNRDIEGQFRQVTYDEKGHELQVSKGVFLLAKPNQFVWDSISPFAQRIVSDGTSITVWDVDLEQATIKPLASSIGNSPAALLGQPAAEVLPNYSVTTMGH
;
A
#
# COMPACT_ATOMS: atom_id res chain seq x y z
N MET A 1 -11.91 63.20 -31.46
CA MET A 1 -12.12 63.90 -30.18
C MET A 1 -13.44 63.39 -29.60
N ILE A 2 -13.49 62.17 -29.03
CA ILE A 2 -13.17 61.73 -27.64
C ILE A 2 -14.41 61.79 -26.69
N ASN A 3 -14.89 60.56 -26.38
CA ASN A 3 -15.87 60.03 -25.38
C ASN A 3 -16.48 60.95 -24.30
N LYS A 4 -17.81 60.95 -24.06
CA LYS A 4 -18.70 59.93 -23.44
C LYS A 4 -18.31 59.55 -21.98
N LEU A 5 -19.07 59.92 -20.93
CA LEU A 5 -20.39 59.47 -20.44
C LEU A 5 -20.29 58.35 -19.35
N VAL A 6 -21.11 58.50 -18.30
CA VAL A 6 -21.56 57.50 -17.27
C VAL A 6 -20.58 57.28 -16.09
N ALA A 7 -20.82 57.69 -14.83
CA ALA A 7 -21.96 57.63 -13.90
C ALA A 7 -22.24 56.24 -13.29
N VAL A 8 -22.03 56.13 -11.97
CA VAL A 8 -22.63 55.15 -11.04
C VAL A 8 -22.09 53.71 -11.11
N CYS A 9 -21.39 53.30 -10.06
CA CYS A 9 -21.56 52.04 -9.31
C CYS A 9 -20.59 52.13 -8.12
N VAL A 10 -21.07 52.47 -6.92
CA VAL A 10 -21.47 51.46 -5.92
C VAL A 10 -20.25 50.67 -5.46
N PHE A 11 -19.85 50.92 -4.21
CA PHE A 11 -19.42 49.93 -3.22
C PHE A 11 -18.52 48.78 -3.70
N SER A 12 -17.38 48.59 -3.01
CA SER A 12 -16.46 47.44 -3.11
C SER A 12 -15.34 47.62 -4.12
N ILE A 13 -14.10 47.52 -3.62
CA ILE A 13 -12.91 46.85 -4.18
C ILE A 13 -11.73 47.45 -3.40
N LEU A 14 -11.68 47.15 -2.10
CA LEU A 14 -10.45 47.24 -1.32
C LEU A 14 -10.44 46.09 -0.30
N PHE A 15 -10.80 44.91 -0.79
CA PHE A 15 -10.54 43.65 -0.12
C PHE A 15 -9.55 42.92 -1.01
N GLY A 16 -8.27 43.11 -0.72
CA GLY A 16 -7.21 42.30 -1.29
C GLY A 16 -7.50 40.86 -0.91
N PHE A 17 -7.96 40.08 -1.87
CA PHE A 17 -8.11 38.64 -1.73
C PHE A 17 -6.71 38.05 -1.62
N GLN A 18 -6.15 38.09 -0.42
CA GLN A 18 -4.97 37.30 -0.07
C GLN A 18 -5.42 35.85 -0.20
N ALA A 19 -5.08 35.22 -1.31
CA ALA A 19 -5.21 33.79 -1.48
C ALA A 19 -4.30 33.15 -0.42
N VAL A 20 -4.89 32.80 0.72
CA VAL A 20 -4.26 31.88 1.65
C VAL A 20 -4.13 30.58 0.85
N ALA A 21 -2.91 30.25 0.46
CA ALA A 21 -2.61 28.92 -0.02
C ALA A 21 -2.90 27.98 1.15
N VAL A 22 -4.09 27.37 1.14
CA VAL A 22 -4.40 26.21 1.96
C VAL A 22 -3.39 25.16 1.52
N GLN A 23 -2.34 24.98 2.32
CA GLN A 23 -1.50 23.80 2.23
C GLN A 23 -2.44 22.64 2.57
N ALA A 24 -2.74 21.80 1.59
CA ALA A 24 -3.43 20.55 1.87
C ALA A 24 -2.55 19.79 2.87
N GLU A 25 -3.07 19.55 4.07
CA GLU A 25 -2.45 18.63 5.01
C GLU A 25 -2.33 17.27 4.29
N ASP A 26 -1.11 16.74 4.20
CA ASP A 26 -0.85 15.47 3.52
C ASP A 26 -1.72 14.39 4.20
N SER A 27 -2.71 13.87 3.47
CA SER A 27 -3.70 12.98 4.04
C SER A 27 -3.03 11.66 4.47
N VAL A 28 -3.66 10.91 5.37
CA VAL A 28 -3.10 9.62 5.81
C VAL A 28 -2.98 8.67 4.62
N GLU A 29 -3.95 8.73 3.71
CA GLU A 29 -4.01 7.97 2.46
C GLU A 29 -2.88 8.35 1.51
N SER A 30 -2.63 9.65 1.27
CA SER A 30 -1.52 10.07 0.39
C SER A 30 -0.16 9.67 0.96
N ARG A 31 -0.01 9.71 2.29
CA ARG A 31 1.24 9.31 2.96
C ARG A 31 1.51 7.80 2.84
N ILE A 32 0.51 6.95 3.07
CA ILE A 32 0.70 5.50 2.91
C ILE A 32 0.88 5.12 1.44
N GLU A 33 0.16 5.78 0.52
CA GLU A 33 0.35 5.61 -0.92
C GLU A 33 1.79 5.93 -1.31
N HIS A 34 2.33 7.08 -0.87
CA HIS A 34 3.71 7.46 -1.16
C HIS A 34 4.71 6.41 -0.61
N LEU A 35 4.50 5.87 0.58
CA LEU A 35 5.38 4.83 1.14
C LEU A 35 5.33 3.54 0.32
N LEU A 36 4.15 3.11 -0.12
CA LEU A 36 3.97 1.90 -0.90
C LEU A 36 4.44 2.05 -2.36
N GLU A 37 4.31 3.24 -2.96
CA GLU A 37 4.78 3.54 -4.32
C GLU A 37 6.29 3.82 -4.37
N GLY A 38 6.86 4.36 -3.28
CA GLY A 38 8.29 4.66 -3.18
C GLY A 38 9.19 3.44 -2.94
N ASN A 39 8.67 2.38 -2.30
CA ASN A 39 9.44 1.21 -1.86
C ASN A 39 9.11 -0.05 -2.68
N ARG A 40 9.33 0.02 -3.98
CA ARG A 40 8.86 -0.99 -4.96
C ARG A 40 9.82 -2.14 -5.23
N ASP A 41 11.09 -1.95 -4.92
CA ASP A 41 12.14 -2.95 -5.06
C ASP A 41 12.79 -3.10 -3.68
N ILE A 42 12.32 -4.07 -2.90
CA ILE A 42 12.78 -4.27 -1.53
C ILE A 42 13.03 -5.75 -1.27
N GLU A 43 14.06 -6.02 -0.48
CA GLU A 43 14.32 -7.33 0.06
C GLU A 43 14.53 -7.23 1.56
N GLY A 44 14.31 -8.34 2.26
CA GLY A 44 14.53 -8.36 3.69
C GLY A 44 14.31 -9.72 4.31
N GLN A 45 14.60 -9.78 5.60
CA GLN A 45 14.32 -10.95 6.43
C GLN A 45 13.09 -10.65 7.28
N PHE A 46 12.25 -11.65 7.51
CA PHE A 46 11.11 -11.54 8.40
C PHE A 46 11.18 -12.54 9.55
N ARG A 47 10.59 -12.14 10.68
CA ARG A 47 10.24 -13.01 11.79
C ARG A 47 8.78 -12.76 12.14
N GLN A 48 7.92 -13.70 11.76
CA GLN A 48 6.48 -13.64 12.04
C GLN A 48 6.17 -14.47 13.27
N VAL A 49 5.36 -13.92 14.18
CA VAL A 49 4.85 -14.65 15.34
C VAL A 49 3.34 -14.70 15.26
N THR A 50 2.77 -15.90 15.32
CA THR A 50 1.33 -16.13 15.35
C THR A 50 0.91 -16.41 16.78
N TYR A 51 -0.15 -15.76 17.25
CA TYR A 51 -0.70 -15.94 18.58
C TYR A 51 -2.12 -16.51 18.51
N ASP A 52 -2.55 -17.20 19.57
CA ASP A 52 -3.95 -17.58 19.76
C ASP A 52 -4.79 -16.39 20.29
N GLU A 53 -6.10 -16.59 20.43
CA GLU A 53 -7.03 -15.59 20.96
C GLU A 53 -6.73 -15.17 22.41
N LYS A 54 -5.96 -15.98 23.15
CA LYS A 54 -5.56 -15.74 24.53
C LYS A 54 -4.17 -15.09 24.63
N GLY A 55 -3.51 -14.83 23.50
CA GLY A 55 -2.19 -14.23 23.43
C GLY A 55 -1.02 -15.20 23.64
N HIS A 56 -1.26 -16.52 23.61
CA HIS A 56 -0.16 -17.49 23.63
C HIS A 56 0.48 -17.60 22.26
N GLU A 57 1.82 -17.67 22.24
CA GLU A 57 2.59 -17.89 21.02
C GLU A 57 2.31 -19.30 20.48
N LEU A 58 1.74 -19.37 19.27
CA LEU A 58 1.47 -20.63 18.57
C LEU A 58 2.64 -21.04 17.68
N GLN A 59 3.24 -20.06 16.97
CA GLN A 59 4.28 -20.34 16.00
C GLN A 59 5.16 -19.12 15.75
N VAL A 60 6.45 -19.38 15.53
CA VAL A 60 7.42 -18.40 15.01
C VAL A 60 7.89 -18.85 13.65
N SER A 61 7.52 -18.11 12.61
CA SER A 61 8.04 -18.30 11.25
C SER A 61 9.17 -17.33 10.95
N LYS A 62 10.16 -17.78 10.19
CA LYS A 62 11.28 -16.95 9.71
C LYS A 62 11.50 -17.21 8.23
N GLY A 63 11.95 -16.19 7.53
CA GLY A 63 12.23 -16.30 6.12
C GLY A 63 12.75 -15.02 5.51
N VAL A 64 12.71 -14.98 4.18
CA VAL A 64 13.09 -13.82 3.38
C VAL A 64 11.96 -13.43 2.46
N PHE A 65 11.94 -12.16 2.09
CA PHE A 65 11.06 -11.66 1.06
C PHE A 65 11.84 -10.84 0.05
N LEU A 66 11.36 -10.86 -1.20
CA LEU A 66 11.82 -10.02 -2.29
C LEU A 66 10.58 -9.48 -2.98
N LEU A 67 10.51 -8.17 -3.16
CA LEU A 67 9.44 -7.49 -3.88
C LEU A 67 10.06 -6.74 -5.06
N ALA A 68 9.41 -6.83 -6.21
CA ALA A 68 9.79 -6.11 -7.41
C ALA A 68 8.53 -5.63 -8.13
N LYS A 69 8.60 -4.44 -8.72
CA LYS A 69 7.48 -3.92 -9.52
C LYS A 69 7.50 -4.40 -10.97
N PRO A 70 6.33 -4.49 -11.62
CA PRO A 70 5.00 -4.53 -11.02
C PRO A 70 4.65 -5.96 -10.55
N ASN A 71 3.95 -6.08 -9.42
CA ASN A 71 3.26 -7.32 -9.00
C ASN A 71 4.14 -8.58 -8.81
N GLN A 72 5.47 -8.44 -8.77
CA GLN A 72 6.38 -9.57 -8.60
C GLN A 72 6.84 -9.64 -7.15
N PHE A 73 6.79 -10.85 -6.60
CA PHE A 73 7.31 -11.06 -5.27
C PHE A 73 7.71 -12.52 -5.04
N VAL A 74 8.61 -12.70 -4.08
CA VAL A 74 8.95 -13.99 -3.48
C VAL A 74 8.78 -13.84 -1.98
N TRP A 75 8.03 -14.76 -1.39
CA TRP A 75 7.94 -14.97 0.05
C TRP A 75 8.44 -16.38 0.35
N ASP A 76 9.60 -16.46 1.00
CA ASP A 76 10.29 -17.72 1.22
C ASP A 76 10.38 -18.01 2.71
N SER A 77 9.46 -18.82 3.21
CA SER A 77 9.44 -19.28 4.60
C SER A 77 10.44 -20.43 4.75
N ILE A 78 11.43 -20.22 5.61
CA ILE A 78 12.54 -21.16 5.84
C ILE A 78 12.26 -22.08 7.02
N SER A 79 11.57 -21.58 8.04
CA SER A 79 11.28 -22.36 9.26
C SER A 79 9.96 -21.90 9.90
N PRO A 80 9.21 -22.79 10.57
CA PRO A 80 9.50 -24.22 10.75
C PRO A 80 9.10 -25.09 9.53
N PHE A 81 8.15 -24.61 8.73
CA PHE A 81 7.66 -25.29 7.54
C PHE A 81 8.15 -24.56 6.30
N ALA A 82 8.86 -25.28 5.44
CA ALA A 82 9.44 -24.72 4.23
C ALA A 82 8.34 -24.50 3.19
N GLN A 83 8.06 -23.24 2.87
CA GLN A 83 7.05 -22.87 1.89
C GLN A 83 7.52 -21.65 1.10
N ARG A 84 7.39 -21.74 -0.21
CA ARG A 84 7.72 -20.64 -1.11
C ARG A 84 6.48 -20.17 -1.87
N ILE A 85 6.19 -18.88 -1.75
CA ILE A 85 5.13 -18.22 -2.50
C ILE A 85 5.80 -17.29 -3.51
N VAL A 86 5.53 -17.48 -4.79
CA VAL A 86 6.10 -16.67 -5.87
C VAL A 86 4.97 -16.05 -6.67
N SER A 87 5.07 -14.76 -6.97
CA SER A 87 4.30 -14.13 -8.03
C SER A 87 5.18 -13.65 -9.16
N ASP A 88 4.78 -14.00 -10.38
CA ASP A 88 5.39 -13.55 -11.63
C ASP A 88 4.75 -12.25 -12.18
N GLY A 89 3.79 -11.68 -11.45
CA GLY A 89 2.98 -10.53 -11.87
C GLY A 89 1.62 -10.88 -12.48
N THR A 90 1.38 -12.16 -12.78
CA THR A 90 0.12 -12.66 -13.37
C THR A 90 -0.52 -13.77 -12.54
N SER A 91 0.31 -14.64 -11.97
CA SER A 91 -0.08 -15.78 -11.18
C SER A 91 0.63 -15.78 -9.82
N ILE A 92 0.07 -16.52 -8.87
CA ILE A 92 0.74 -16.88 -7.62
C ILE A 92 0.90 -18.39 -7.62
N THR A 93 2.14 -18.84 -7.41
CA THR A 93 2.47 -20.22 -7.12
C THR A 93 2.81 -20.35 -5.65
N VAL A 94 2.09 -21.21 -4.94
CA VAL A 94 2.41 -21.64 -3.56
C VAL A 94 3.01 -23.02 -3.65
N TRP A 95 4.29 -23.14 -3.31
CA TRP A 95 5.01 -24.41 -3.25
C TRP A 95 5.24 -24.81 -1.80
N ASP A 96 4.65 -25.93 -1.42
CA ASP A 96 4.91 -26.62 -0.16
C ASP A 96 6.02 -27.64 -0.39
N VAL A 97 7.17 -27.43 0.26
CA VAL A 97 8.38 -28.22 -0.01
C VAL A 97 8.24 -29.62 0.58
N ASP A 98 7.67 -29.73 1.78
CA ASP A 98 7.56 -30.99 2.51
C ASP A 98 6.55 -31.94 1.86
N LEU A 99 5.50 -31.38 1.26
CA LEU A 99 4.50 -32.13 0.51
C LEU A 99 4.87 -32.35 -0.96
N GLU A 100 5.98 -31.75 -1.42
CA GLU A 100 6.37 -31.71 -2.83
C GLU A 100 5.24 -31.22 -3.76
N GLN A 101 4.41 -30.30 -3.27
CA GLN A 101 3.17 -29.90 -3.94
C GLN A 101 3.16 -28.42 -4.27
N ALA A 102 2.78 -28.09 -5.51
CA ALA A 102 2.57 -26.72 -5.96
C ALA A 102 1.11 -26.45 -6.30
N THR A 103 0.59 -25.30 -5.86
CA THR A 103 -0.74 -24.80 -6.22
C THR A 103 -0.59 -23.45 -6.94
N ILE A 104 -1.21 -23.32 -8.11
CA ILE A 104 -1.17 -22.09 -8.91
C ILE A 104 -2.55 -21.45 -8.93
N LYS A 105 -2.61 -20.13 -8.72
CA LYS A 105 -3.85 -19.34 -8.76
C LYS A 105 -3.61 -18.02 -9.50
N PRO A 106 -4.64 -17.42 -10.12
CA PRO A 106 -4.53 -16.08 -10.67
C PRO A 106 -4.21 -15.05 -9.57
N LEU A 107 -3.31 -14.09 -9.85
CA LEU A 107 -2.97 -13.02 -8.91
C LEU A 107 -4.21 -12.14 -8.60
N ALA A 108 -5.00 -11.83 -9.63
CA ALA A 108 -6.21 -11.01 -9.49
C ALA A 108 -7.24 -11.58 -8.51
N SER A 109 -7.28 -12.91 -8.34
CA SER A 109 -8.19 -13.58 -7.39
C SER A 109 -7.64 -13.64 -5.96
N SER A 110 -6.42 -13.14 -5.73
CA SER A 110 -5.68 -13.30 -4.48
C SER A 110 -5.50 -11.99 -3.71
N ILE A 111 -6.09 -10.89 -4.20
CA ILE A 111 -6.08 -9.57 -3.56
C ILE A 111 -6.61 -9.68 -2.13
N GLY A 112 -5.81 -9.26 -1.15
CA GLY A 112 -6.19 -9.18 0.27
C GLY A 112 -5.98 -10.42 1.13
N ASN A 113 -5.51 -11.55 0.57
CA ASN A 113 -5.38 -12.81 1.35
C ASN A 113 -4.07 -12.94 2.16
N SER A 114 -3.17 -11.95 2.10
CA SER A 114 -1.92 -11.92 2.88
C SER A 114 -1.49 -10.48 3.14
N PRO A 115 -0.98 -10.16 4.35
CA PRO A 115 -0.37 -8.85 4.62
C PRO A 115 0.74 -8.48 3.63
N ALA A 116 1.46 -9.46 3.07
CA ALA A 116 2.50 -9.22 2.07
C ALA A 116 1.95 -8.68 0.74
N ALA A 117 0.66 -8.95 0.43
CA ALA A 117 0.03 -8.44 -0.79
C ALA A 117 -0.09 -6.90 -0.79
N LEU A 118 -0.16 -6.28 0.40
CA LEU A 118 -0.13 -4.81 0.53
C LEU A 118 1.18 -4.20 0.03
N LEU A 119 2.29 -4.94 0.15
CA LEU A 119 3.61 -4.49 -0.26
C LEU A 119 3.91 -4.83 -1.73
N GLY A 120 3.31 -5.89 -2.26
CA GLY A 120 3.60 -6.41 -3.60
C GLY A 120 2.76 -5.83 -4.74
N GLN A 121 1.67 -5.12 -4.44
CA GLN A 121 0.73 -4.57 -5.44
C GLN A 121 0.69 -3.04 -5.42
N PRO A 122 0.26 -2.38 -6.52
CA PRO A 122 0.03 -0.94 -6.54
C PRO A 122 -0.90 -0.48 -5.43
N ALA A 123 -0.58 0.66 -4.81
CA ALA A 123 -1.35 1.20 -3.70
C ALA A 123 -2.79 1.50 -4.15
N ALA A 124 -2.95 2.00 -5.38
CA ALA A 124 -4.25 2.27 -6.00
C ALA A 124 -5.14 1.01 -6.15
N GLU A 125 -4.55 -0.19 -6.24
CA GLU A 125 -5.31 -1.45 -6.33
C GLU A 125 -5.70 -2.00 -4.95
N VAL A 126 -4.87 -1.76 -3.94
CA VAL A 126 -5.05 -2.36 -2.60
C VAL A 126 -5.80 -1.44 -1.63
N LEU A 127 -5.40 -0.17 -1.53
CA LEU A 127 -5.91 0.79 -0.53
C LEU A 127 -7.43 1.00 -0.55
N PRO A 128 -8.14 0.93 -1.70
CA PRO A 128 -9.61 1.03 -1.70
C PRO A 128 -10.33 -0.02 -0.86
N ASN A 129 -9.65 -1.12 -0.50
CA ASN A 129 -10.22 -2.21 0.32
C ASN A 129 -10.03 -2.00 1.83
N TYR A 130 -9.41 -0.89 2.25
CA TYR A 130 -9.05 -0.62 3.64
C TYR A 130 -9.49 0.78 4.08
N SER A 131 -9.72 0.93 5.39
CA SER A 131 -9.78 2.24 6.04
C SER A 131 -8.46 2.45 6.77
N VAL A 132 -7.71 3.51 6.41
CA VAL A 132 -6.38 3.77 6.95
C VAL A 132 -6.46 4.89 7.98
N THR A 133 -5.88 4.66 9.15
CA THR A 133 -5.75 5.67 10.21
C THR A 133 -4.33 5.64 10.77
N THR A 134 -3.85 6.77 11.27
CA THR A 134 -2.55 6.81 11.94
C THR A 134 -2.73 6.49 13.42
N MET A 135 -1.93 5.55 13.93
CA MET A 135 -1.89 5.19 15.35
C MET A 135 -0.71 5.92 16.00
N GLY A 136 -0.99 6.89 16.88
CA GLY A 136 0.02 7.69 17.60
C GLY A 136 0.50 8.93 16.83
N HIS A 137 0.79 10.00 17.57
CA HIS A 137 1.50 11.21 17.09
C HIS A 137 3.00 11.05 17.28
#